data_AF-A0A7I0JG10-F1
#
_entry.id   AF-A0A7I0JG10-F1
#
_cell.length_a   1.000
_cell.length_b   1.000
_cell.length_c   1.000
_cell.angle_alpha   90.00
_cell.angle_beta   90.00
_cell.angle_gamma   90.00
#
_symmetry.space_group_name_H-M   'P 1'
#
loop_
_entity.id
_entity.type
_entity.pdbx_description
1 polymer ?
#
loop_
_entity_poly.entity_id
_entity_poly.type
_entity_poly.pdbx_seq_one_letter_code
_entity_poly.pdbx_strand_id
1 'polypeptide(L)'
;FLKSDYNQLKPFSGAIAGKVANVDGDPDIGAPPELAFFPGWMADQAQQFRNKLTDPAYDKPTEGLAALEAAAEEAALTGDHRLAMQKYQAALSVLPDDGALWLALARETLAVPPASNTSESSTLPANVTSAAFNA
;
A
#
# COMPACT_ATOMS: atom_id res chain seq x y z
N PHE A 1 -60.58 12.84 20.57
CA PHE A 1 -59.66 11.68 20.70
C PHE A 1 -59.16 11.27 19.32
N LEU A 2 -57.89 11.56 19.04
CA LEU A 2 -57.02 10.96 18.03
C LEU A 2 -55.64 11.02 18.70
N LYS A 3 -55.12 9.94 19.34
CA LYS A 3 -54.40 8.78 18.78
C LYS A 3 -53.33 9.20 17.76
N SER A 4 -52.10 8.70 17.97
CA SER A 4 -50.82 9.03 17.31
C SER A 4 -49.96 9.98 18.17
N ASP A 5 -49.46 9.56 19.32
CA ASP A 5 -48.28 8.71 19.54
C ASP A 5 -46.96 9.32 19.01
N TYR A 6 -46.07 9.51 19.97
CA TYR A 6 -44.62 9.67 19.91
C TYR A 6 -43.96 9.09 18.64
N ASN A 7 -43.13 9.88 17.97
CA ASN A 7 -41.76 9.45 17.70
C ASN A 7 -40.90 10.65 17.32
N GLN A 8 -40.16 11.21 18.28
CA GLN A 8 -38.94 11.94 17.96
C GLN A 8 -38.05 10.98 17.17
N LEU A 9 -37.98 11.18 15.85
CA LEU A 9 -36.98 10.56 15.00
C LEU A 9 -35.61 10.92 15.57
N LYS A 10 -34.97 9.99 16.28
CA LYS A 10 -33.54 10.01 16.52
C LYS A 10 -32.86 9.90 15.16
N PRO A 11 -32.14 10.92 14.67
CA PRO A 11 -31.31 10.73 13.50
C PRO A 11 -30.22 9.71 13.85
N PHE A 12 -30.15 8.65 13.06
CA PHE A 12 -29.06 7.69 13.11
C PHE A 12 -27.76 8.41 12.75
N SER A 13 -26.79 8.40 13.67
CA SER A 13 -25.42 8.86 13.41
C SER A 13 -24.75 7.84 12.48
N GLY A 14 -24.89 8.04 11.18
CA GLY A 14 -24.27 7.17 10.17
C GLY A 14 -24.27 7.72 8.74
N ALA A 15 -24.84 8.89 8.50
CA ALA A 15 -24.71 9.57 7.22
C ALA A 15 -23.56 10.58 7.30
N ILE A 16 -22.33 10.10 7.10
CA ILE A 16 -21.24 11.01 6.72
C ILE A 16 -21.51 11.33 5.25
N ALA A 17 -22.17 12.46 5.04
CA ALA A 17 -22.24 13.11 3.74
C ALA A 17 -20.82 13.17 3.16
N GLY A 18 -20.69 12.74 1.91
CA GLY A 18 -19.44 12.84 1.16
C GLY A 18 -18.97 14.30 1.14
N LYS A 19 -18.04 14.61 2.04
CA LYS A 19 -17.16 15.75 1.91
C LYS A 19 -15.85 15.17 1.38
N VAL A 20 -15.59 15.42 0.11
CA VAL A 20 -14.25 15.25 -0.45
C VAL A 20 -13.37 16.22 0.32
N ALA A 21 -12.65 15.73 1.32
CA ALA A 21 -11.57 16.46 1.92
C ALA A 21 -10.40 16.33 0.94
N ASN A 22 -10.15 17.38 0.16
CA ASN A 22 -8.78 17.69 -0.19
C ASN A 22 -8.07 17.85 1.16
N VAL A 23 -7.29 16.84 1.55
CA VAL A 23 -6.37 16.99 2.67
C VAL A 23 -5.21 17.80 2.13
N ASP A 24 -5.38 19.11 2.20
CA ASP A 24 -4.28 20.06 2.20
C ASP A 24 -3.28 19.63 3.28
N GLY A 25 -2.03 19.44 2.86
CA GLY A 25 -0.82 19.16 3.64
C GLY A 25 -1.03 18.81 5.11
N ASP A 26 -0.87 17.52 5.43
CA ASP A 26 -0.83 17.05 6.81
C ASP A 26 0.15 17.92 7.62
N PRO A 27 -0.21 18.35 8.84
CA PRO A 27 0.71 19.05 9.73
C PRO A 27 2.00 18.24 9.83
N ASP A 28 3.15 18.91 9.80
CA ASP A 28 4.46 18.30 10.04
C ASP A 28 4.49 17.71 11.47
N ILE A 29 3.93 16.51 11.61
CA ILE A 29 4.07 15.61 12.73
C ILE A 29 5.51 15.12 12.67
N GLY A 30 6.41 15.99 13.14
CA GLY A 30 7.86 15.86 13.02
C GLY A 30 8.33 14.41 13.11
N ALA A 31 9.23 14.07 12.17
CA ALA A 31 9.72 12.72 11.90
C ALA A 31 9.85 11.88 13.19
N PRO A 32 9.27 10.65 13.23
CA PRO A 32 9.41 9.76 14.36
C PRO A 32 10.89 9.67 14.79
N PRO A 33 11.20 9.67 16.10
CA PRO A 33 12.57 9.51 16.56
C PRO A 33 13.19 8.30 15.87
N GLU A 34 14.38 8.46 15.28
CA GLU A 34 15.08 7.36 14.63
C GLU A 34 15.08 6.15 15.56
N LEU A 35 14.43 5.07 15.13
CA LEU A 35 14.47 3.82 15.85
C LEU A 35 15.96 3.43 15.90
N ALA A 36 16.61 3.55 17.05
CA ALA A 36 18.06 3.36 17.22
C ALA A 36 18.58 1.97 16.77
N PHE A 37 17.67 1.04 16.46
CA PHE A 37 17.93 -0.29 15.93
C PHE A 37 17.98 -0.33 14.38
N PHE A 38 17.45 0.68 13.69
CA PHE A 38 17.40 0.77 12.24
C PHE A 38 18.46 1.77 11.75
N PRO A 39 19.46 1.34 10.97
CA PRO A 39 20.41 2.25 10.37
C PRO A 39 19.71 3.25 9.44
N GLY A 40 20.13 4.52 9.44
CA GLY A 40 19.55 5.56 8.57
C GLY A 40 19.56 5.21 7.07
N TRP A 41 20.55 4.43 6.62
CA TRP A 41 20.61 3.97 5.22
C TRP A 41 19.43 3.09 4.80
N MET A 42 18.74 2.43 5.74
CA MET A 42 17.57 1.62 5.45
C MET A 42 16.34 2.49 5.14
N ALA A 43 16.20 3.62 5.84
CA ALA A 43 15.18 4.62 5.53
C ALA A 43 15.43 5.25 4.15
N ASP A 44 16.69 5.58 3.84
CA ASP A 44 17.08 6.08 2.52
C ASP A 44 16.77 5.07 1.42
N GLN A 45 17.01 3.79 1.66
CA GLN A 45 16.71 2.73 0.70
C GLN A 45 15.20 2.55 0.49
N ALA A 46 14.40 2.62 1.55
CA ALA A 46 12.94 2.56 1.45
C ALA A 46 12.37 3.75 0.68
N GLN A 47 12.92 4.94 0.89
CA GLN A 47 12.60 6.15 0.13
C GLN A 47 12.98 6.00 -1.35
N GLN A 48 14.18 5.50 -1.65
CA GLN A 48 14.61 5.25 -3.04
C GLN A 48 13.72 4.22 -3.74
N PHE A 49 13.30 3.17 -3.03
CA PHE A 49 12.40 2.16 -3.57
C PHE A 49 11.03 2.75 -3.92
N ARG A 50 10.47 3.58 -3.03
CA ARG A 50 9.23 4.32 -3.28
C ARG A 50 9.35 5.30 -4.44
N ASN A 51 10.43 6.06 -4.49
CA ASN A 51 10.70 7.01 -5.57
C ASN A 51 10.80 6.29 -6.92
N LYS A 52 11.40 5.09 -6.95
CA LYS A 52 11.49 4.27 -8.17
C LYS A 52 10.11 3.79 -8.68
N LEU A 53 9.20 3.45 -7.76
CA LEU A 53 7.85 2.98 -8.12
C LEU A 53 6.90 4.12 -8.49
N THR A 54 7.18 5.33 -7.99
CA THR A 54 6.39 6.54 -8.27
C THR A 54 6.96 7.41 -9.38
N ASP A 55 8.13 7.04 -9.91
CA ASP A 55 8.80 7.73 -11.01
C ASP A 55 7.84 7.86 -12.21
N PRO A 56 7.71 9.04 -12.85
CA PRO A 56 6.92 9.20 -14.07
C PRO A 56 7.34 8.26 -15.22
N ALA A 57 8.58 7.79 -15.21
CA ALA A 57 9.10 6.81 -16.17
C ALA A 57 8.71 5.36 -15.83
N TYR A 58 8.10 5.12 -14.66
CA TYR A 58 7.53 3.82 -14.32
C TYR A 58 6.31 3.56 -15.20
N ASP A 59 6.26 2.41 -15.86
CA ASP A 59 5.14 2.01 -16.71
C ASP A 59 3.87 1.90 -15.86
N LYS A 60 3.05 2.96 -15.91
CA LYS A 60 1.81 3.00 -15.16
C LYS A 60 0.84 2.00 -15.77
N PRO A 61 0.21 1.16 -14.96
CA PRO A 61 -0.79 0.24 -15.44
C PRO A 61 -1.96 1.01 -16.07
N THR A 62 -2.43 0.55 -17.22
CA THR A 62 -3.69 1.02 -17.82
C THR A 62 -4.92 0.44 -17.11
N GLU A 63 -4.71 -0.61 -16.32
CA GLU A 63 -5.71 -1.25 -15.47
C GLU A 63 -5.99 -0.37 -14.24
N GLY A 64 -7.26 -0.29 -13.82
CA GLY A 64 -7.63 0.44 -12.60
C GLY A 64 -7.10 -0.25 -11.33
N LEU A 65 -6.91 0.52 -10.25
CA LEU A 65 -6.37 0.03 -8.97
C LEU A 65 -7.06 -1.27 -8.49
N ALA A 66 -8.39 -1.29 -8.46
CA ALA A 66 -9.15 -2.46 -8.02
C ALA A 66 -8.93 -3.71 -8.90
N ALA A 67 -8.65 -3.52 -10.20
CA ALA A 67 -8.34 -4.64 -11.09
C ALA A 67 -6.93 -5.19 -10.83
N LEU A 68 -5.98 -4.32 -10.50
CA LEU A 68 -4.62 -4.70 -10.13
C LEU A 68 -4.61 -5.47 -8.80
N GLU A 69 -5.34 -4.99 -7.81
CA GLU A 69 -5.50 -5.65 -6.51
C GLU A 69 -6.14 -7.03 -6.68
N ALA A 70 -7.27 -7.11 -7.40
CA ALA A 70 -7.94 -8.39 -7.66
C ALA A 70 -7.02 -9.38 -8.40
N ALA A 71 -6.27 -8.90 -9.41
CA ALA A 71 -5.31 -9.73 -10.14
C ALA A 71 -4.12 -10.16 -9.26
N ALA A 72 -3.67 -9.30 -8.34
CA ALA A 72 -2.60 -9.63 -7.39
C ALA A 72 -3.06 -10.70 -6.39
N GLU A 73 -4.28 -10.57 -5.86
CA GLU A 73 -4.88 -11.56 -4.97
C GLU A 73 -5.08 -12.91 -5.67
N GLU A 74 -5.61 -12.91 -6.90
CA GLU A 74 -5.75 -14.13 -7.69
C GLU A 74 -4.41 -14.80 -7.96
N ALA A 75 -3.37 -14.02 -8.27
CA ALA A 75 -2.01 -14.51 -8.45
C ALA A 75 -1.44 -15.13 -7.16
N ALA A 76 -1.65 -14.47 -6.01
CA ALA A 76 -1.22 -14.99 -4.72
C ALA A 76 -1.95 -16.29 -4.36
N LEU A 77 -3.26 -16.39 -4.64
CA LEU A 77 -4.08 -17.58 -4.40
C LEU A 77 -3.70 -18.76 -5.31
N THR A 78 -3.26 -18.47 -6.53
CA THR A 78 -2.78 -19.48 -7.49
C THR A 78 -1.32 -19.89 -7.25
N GLY A 79 -0.64 -19.22 -6.31
CA GLY A 79 0.77 -19.47 -5.95
C GLY A 79 1.79 -18.75 -6.85
N ASP A 80 1.34 -17.90 -7.76
CA ASP A 80 2.21 -17.05 -8.58
C ASP A 80 2.54 -15.74 -7.84
N HIS A 81 3.29 -15.89 -6.75
CA HIS A 81 3.74 -14.77 -5.92
C HIS A 81 4.57 -13.74 -6.70
N ARG A 82 5.22 -14.16 -7.80
CA ARG A 82 6.00 -13.24 -8.65
C ARG A 82 5.08 -12.32 -9.43
N LEU A 83 4.01 -12.87 -10.01
CA LEU A 83 2.98 -12.06 -10.67
C LEU A 83 2.25 -11.17 -9.65
N ALA A 84 1.92 -11.71 -8.47
CA ALA A 84 1.31 -10.93 -7.38
C ALA A 84 2.17 -9.73 -6.97
N MET A 85 3.47 -9.95 -6.75
CA MET A 85 4.45 -8.89 -6.47
C MET A 85 4.44 -7.80 -7.54
N GLN A 86 4.45 -8.17 -8.83
CA GLN A 86 4.43 -7.19 -9.93
C GLN A 86 3.14 -6.39 -9.98
N LYS A 87 1.98 -7.04 -9.73
CA LYS A 87 0.68 -6.37 -9.69
C LYS A 87 0.56 -5.40 -8.50
N TYR A 88 1.09 -5.76 -7.32
CA TYR A 88 1.16 -4.84 -6.18
C TYR A 88 2.12 -3.66 -6.42
N GLN A 89 3.26 -3.88 -7.09
CA GLN A 89 4.14 -2.76 -7.50
C GLN A 89 3.43 -1.80 -8.45
N ALA A 90 2.67 -2.33 -9.40
CA ALA A 90 1.85 -1.52 -10.31
C ALA A 90 0.74 -0.77 -9.55
N ALA A 91 0.07 -1.41 -8.58
CA ALA A 91 -0.90 -0.76 -7.71
C ALA A 91 -0.29 0.39 -6.89
N LEU A 92 0.92 0.19 -6.34
CA LEU A 92 1.67 1.22 -5.61
C LEU A 92 2.13 2.39 -6.48
N SER A 93 2.33 2.19 -7.79
CA SER A 93 2.59 3.30 -8.72
C SER A 93 1.37 4.21 -8.90
N VAL A 94 0.17 3.69 -8.63
CA VAL A 94 -1.11 4.43 -8.67
C VAL A 94 -1.43 5.03 -7.31
N LEU A 95 -1.27 4.25 -6.23
CA LEU A 95 -1.57 4.68 -4.86
C LEU A 95 -0.36 4.39 -3.93
N PRO A 96 0.67 5.25 -3.95
CA PRO A 96 1.88 5.03 -3.16
C PRO A 96 1.70 5.33 -1.67
N ASP A 97 0.60 5.96 -1.28
CA ASP A 97 0.30 6.35 0.09
C ASP A 97 -0.44 5.25 0.89
N ASP A 98 -0.76 4.12 0.26
CA ASP A 98 -1.46 3.02 0.92
C ASP A 98 -0.49 2.02 1.56
N GLY A 99 -0.41 2.06 2.89
CA GLY A 99 0.41 1.15 3.68
C GLY A 99 -0.02 -0.33 3.57
N ALA A 100 -1.30 -0.62 3.31
CA ALA A 100 -1.77 -1.99 3.13
C ALA A 100 -1.21 -2.62 1.85
N LEU A 101 -1.09 -1.83 0.78
CA LEU A 101 -0.46 -2.26 -0.48
C LEU A 101 1.04 -2.51 -0.31
N TRP A 102 1.73 -1.68 0.47
CA TRP A 102 3.13 -1.89 0.83
C TRP A 102 3.33 -3.18 1.65
N LEU A 103 2.44 -3.44 2.60
CA LEU A 103 2.48 -4.66 3.39
C LEU A 103 2.21 -5.91 2.54
N ALA A 104 1.24 -5.83 1.65
CA ALA A 104 0.93 -6.92 0.71
C ALA A 104 2.13 -7.20 -0.21
N LEU A 105 2.75 -6.14 -0.77
CA LEU A 105 3.97 -6.28 -1.55
C LEU A 105 5.10 -6.95 -0.75
N ALA A 106 5.32 -6.55 0.50
CA ALA A 106 6.36 -7.15 1.35
C ALA A 106 6.14 -8.65 1.56
N ARG A 107 4.89 -9.06 1.79
CA ARG A 107 4.51 -10.48 1.96
C ARG A 107 4.71 -11.28 0.69
N GLU A 108 4.25 -10.77 -0.45
CA GLU A 108 4.42 -11.46 -1.73
C GLU A 108 5.90 -11.55 -2.11
N THR A 109 6.67 -10.47 -1.95
CA THR A 109 8.11 -10.46 -2.22
C THR A 109 8.86 -11.47 -1.36
N LEU A 110 8.42 -11.70 -0.12
CA LEU A 110 8.97 -12.72 0.78
C LEU A 110 8.64 -14.15 0.31
N ALA A 111 7.48 -14.34 -0.31
CA ALA A 111 7.03 -15.61 -0.84
C ALA A 111 7.64 -15.94 -2.23
N VAL A 112 8.20 -14.95 -2.93
CA VAL A 112 8.89 -15.16 -4.22
C VAL A 112 10.19 -15.94 -4.01
N PRO A 113 10.34 -17.15 -4.59
CA PRO A 113 11.62 -17.83 -4.59
C PRO A 113 12.61 -17.06 -5.48
N PRO A 114 13.85 -16.82 -5.00
CA PRO A 114 14.87 -16.15 -5.80
C PRO A 114 15.23 -17.04 -6.99
N ALA A 115 15.26 -16.46 -8.18
CA ALA A 115 15.68 -17.19 -9.37
C ALA A 115 17.16 -17.60 -9.27
N SER A 116 17.47 -18.86 -9.57
CA SER A 116 18.84 -19.37 -9.59
C SER A 116 19.74 -18.52 -10.50
N ASN A 117 20.95 -18.22 -10.04
CA ASN A 117 21.96 -17.43 -10.77
C ASN A 117 21.57 -15.96 -11.02
N THR A 118 20.68 -15.40 -10.21
CA THR A 118 20.36 -13.96 -10.23
C THR A 118 20.76 -13.29 -8.92
N SER A 119 20.84 -11.95 -8.93
CA SER A 119 21.04 -11.14 -7.73
C SER A 119 19.78 -11.05 -6.84
N GLU A 120 18.68 -11.74 -7.20
CA GLU A 120 17.42 -11.74 -6.45
C GLU A 120 17.57 -12.24 -5.01
N SER A 121 18.51 -13.15 -4.75
CA SER A 121 18.81 -13.63 -3.40
C SER A 121 19.26 -12.51 -2.45
N SER A 122 19.82 -11.42 -2.99
CA SER A 122 20.27 -10.25 -2.23
C SER A 122 19.31 -9.08 -2.35
N THR A 123 18.60 -8.92 -3.48
CA THR A 123 17.70 -7.78 -3.70
C THR A 123 16.30 -8.00 -3.16
N LEU A 124 15.75 -9.23 -3.19
CA LEU A 124 14.42 -9.50 -2.65
C LEU A 124 14.32 -9.22 -1.14
N PRO A 125 15.27 -9.65 -0.28
CA PRO A 125 15.21 -9.30 1.14
C PRO A 125 15.24 -7.78 1.38
N ALA A 126 16.03 -7.05 0.58
CA ALA A 126 16.11 -5.61 0.69
C ALA A 126 14.83 -4.90 0.22
N ASN A 127 14.16 -5.44 -0.81
CA ASN A 127 12.86 -4.98 -1.27
C ASN A 127 11.77 -5.27 -0.24
N VAL A 128 11.81 -6.43 0.43
CA VAL A 128 10.89 -6.79 1.52
C VAL A 128 11.01 -5.79 2.67
N THR A 129 12.23 -5.49 3.13
CA THR A 129 12.44 -4.52 4.21
C THR A 129 12.03 -3.10 3.80
N SER A 130 12.29 -2.72 2.55
CA SER A 130 11.89 -1.42 2.02
C SER A 130 10.36 -1.29 1.92
N ALA A 131 9.67 -2.34 1.47
CA ALA A 131 8.22 -2.38 1.42
C ALA A 131 7.61 -2.40 2.82
N ALA A 132 8.15 -3.20 3.74
CA ALA A 132 7.69 -3.25 5.12
C ALA A 132 7.91 -1.92 5.88
N PHE A 133 8.92 -1.12 5.50
CA PHE A 133 9.14 0.21 6.08
C PHE A 133 8.13 1.26 5.58
N ASN A 134 7.60 1.10 4.37
CA ASN A 134 6.62 2.02 3.79
C ASN A 134 5.16 1.66 4.14
N ALA A 135 4.94 0.52 4.82
CA ALA A 135 3.63 0.04 5.26
C ALA A 135 3.17 0.70 6.57
#